data_AF-A0A6J6NCL6-F1
#
_entry.id   AF-A0A6J6NCL6-F1
#
_cell.length_a   1.000
_cell.length_b   1.000
_cell.length_c   1.000
_cell.angle_alpha   90.00
_cell.angle_beta   90.00
_cell.angle_gamma   90.00
#
_symmetry.space_group_name_H-M   'P 1'
#
loop_
_entity.id
_entity.type
_entity.pdbx_description
1 polymer ?
#
loop_
_entity_poly.entity_id
_entity_poly.type
_entity_poly.pdbx_seq_one_letter_code
_entity_poly.pdbx_strand_id
1 'polypeptide(L)'
;MDFDDEFLTDNRETRERFIDAIREARPDVMFIHSVLDHHPDHRLAGSIARDARIPASVPLVVTNFPPTAIPTVFEMDTELGNHFEPEFYVDVTRVMETKTAMLSSHKSQAAWMMHVFGTEFTENMLIQGRFRGAQACTQYAEGFKLLHDWPYTGDARLLPLK
;
A
#
# COMPACT_ATOMS: atom_id res chain seq x y z
N MET A 1 -4.37 -3.22 13.79
CA MET A 1 -4.98 -2.05 14.46
C MET A 1 -6.43 -2.32 14.89
N ASP A 2 -6.90 -3.57 14.84
CA ASP A 2 -8.18 -4.04 15.41
C ASP A 2 -9.41 -3.19 15.03
N PHE A 3 -9.40 -2.64 13.81
CA PHE A 3 -10.59 -2.04 13.23
C PHE A 3 -11.50 -3.14 12.67
N ASP A 4 -12.80 -2.90 12.71
CA ASP A 4 -13.77 -3.78 12.10
C ASP A 4 -13.64 -3.76 10.57
N ASP A 5 -13.49 -4.95 9.98
CA ASP A 5 -13.45 -5.16 8.53
C ASP A 5 -14.74 -4.64 7.88
N GLU A 6 -14.63 -3.96 6.73
CA GLU A 6 -15.73 -3.30 5.99
C GLU A 6 -16.32 -2.04 6.68
N PHE A 7 -15.80 -1.64 7.84
CA PHE A 7 -16.33 -0.52 8.63
C PHE A 7 -15.25 0.49 9.05
N LEU A 8 -14.16 0.59 8.28
CA LEU A 8 -13.14 1.61 8.53
C LEU A 8 -13.76 3.01 8.38
N THR A 9 -13.55 3.88 9.37
CA THR A 9 -14.04 5.26 9.34
C THR A 9 -12.94 6.25 9.64
N ASP A 10 -12.95 7.38 8.93
CA ASP A 10 -12.00 8.47 9.17
C ASP A 10 -12.48 9.35 10.33
N ASN A 11 -12.22 8.89 11.54
CA ASN A 11 -12.51 9.58 12.78
C ASN A 11 -11.22 9.82 13.59
N ARG A 12 -11.34 10.53 14.71
CA ARG A 12 -10.18 10.88 15.55
C ARG A 12 -9.43 9.64 16.06
N GLU A 13 -10.14 8.64 16.56
CA GLU A 13 -9.54 7.42 17.11
C GLU A 13 -8.77 6.66 16.02
N THR A 14 -9.36 6.51 14.84
CA THR A 14 -8.69 5.89 13.68
C THR A 14 -7.44 6.67 13.30
N ARG A 15 -7.52 8.01 13.19
CA ARG A 15 -6.36 8.85 12.85
C ARG A 15 -5.24 8.74 13.89
N GLU A 16 -5.56 8.75 15.18
CA GLU A 16 -4.58 8.61 16.25
C GLU A 16 -3.85 7.26 16.18
N ARG A 17 -4.56 6.16 15.87
CA ARG A 17 -3.96 4.83 15.66
C ARG A 17 -3.00 4.79 14.46
N PHE A 18 -3.35 5.42 13.34
CA PHE A 18 -2.45 5.52 12.18
C PHE A 18 -1.23 6.38 12.48
N ILE A 19 -1.42 7.51 13.18
CA ILE A 19 -0.32 8.37 13.64
C ILE A 19 0.63 7.60 14.55
N ASP A 20 0.11 6.83 15.50
CA ASP A 20 0.90 5.99 16.39
C ASP A 20 1.66 4.92 15.61
N ALA A 21 1.04 4.24 14.65
CA ALA A 21 1.73 3.25 13.81
C ALA A 21 2.91 3.87 13.03
N ILE A 22 2.73 5.07 12.48
CA ILE A 22 3.82 5.80 11.79
C ILE A 22 4.94 6.19 12.77
N ARG A 23 4.58 6.69 13.95
CA ARG A 23 5.53 7.13 14.97
C ARG A 23 6.29 5.97 15.61
N GLU A 24 5.65 4.83 15.82
CA GLU A 24 6.26 3.61 16.33
C GLU A 24 7.27 3.05 15.30
N ALA A 25 6.87 2.95 14.03
CA ALA A 25 7.71 2.41 12.97
C ALA A 25 8.87 3.34 12.56
N ARG A 26 8.71 4.66 12.75
CA ARG A 26 9.66 5.71 12.30
C ARG A 26 10.16 5.49 10.86
N PRO A 27 9.28 5.30 9.87
CA PRO A 27 9.68 4.86 8.55
C PRO A 27 10.39 5.97 7.76
N ASP A 28 11.37 5.57 6.94
CA ASP A 28 11.87 6.41 5.85
C ASP A 28 10.88 6.43 4.67
N VAL A 29 10.22 5.28 4.43
CA VAL A 29 9.28 5.06 3.32
C VAL A 29 7.98 4.43 3.84
N MET A 30 6.85 4.92 3.34
CA MET A 30 5.54 4.34 3.57
C MET A 30 4.89 3.94 2.24
N PHE A 31 4.33 2.73 2.19
CA PHE A 31 3.46 2.29 1.10
C PHE A 31 2.00 2.42 1.53
N ILE A 32 1.16 3.00 0.67
CA ILE A 32 -0.27 3.19 0.93
C ILE A 32 -1.11 2.66 -0.23
N HIS A 33 -2.38 2.35 0.05
CA HIS A 33 -3.36 2.09 -1.01
C HIS A 33 -3.66 3.36 -1.81
N SER A 34 -3.91 3.19 -3.10
CA SER A 34 -4.43 4.25 -3.96
C SER A 34 -5.87 4.62 -3.58
N VAL A 35 -6.19 5.91 -3.64
CA VAL A 35 -7.56 6.42 -3.47
C VAL A 35 -8.50 6.04 -4.64
N LEU A 36 -7.96 5.46 -5.71
CA LEU A 36 -8.71 4.97 -6.87
C LEU A 36 -9.00 3.46 -6.82
N ASP A 37 -8.63 2.79 -5.73
CA ASP A 37 -8.92 1.37 -5.56
C ASP A 37 -10.45 1.09 -5.49
N HIS A 38 -10.86 -0.09 -5.92
CA HIS A 38 -12.26 -0.50 -5.94
C HIS A 38 -12.88 -0.66 -4.54
N HIS A 39 -12.10 -1.09 -3.55
CA HIS A 39 -12.62 -1.39 -2.22
C HIS A 39 -12.71 -0.13 -1.34
N PRO A 40 -13.83 0.13 -0.65
CA PRO A 40 -13.97 1.31 0.22
C PRO A 40 -12.89 1.38 1.30
N ASP A 41 -12.62 0.28 2.00
CA ASP A 41 -11.57 0.24 3.03
C ASP A 41 -10.17 0.48 2.49
N HIS A 42 -9.84 0.01 1.28
CA HIS A 42 -8.54 0.33 0.66
C HIS A 42 -8.40 1.84 0.45
N ARG A 43 -9.42 2.48 -0.14
CA ARG A 43 -9.42 3.93 -0.38
C ARG A 43 -9.33 4.72 0.93
N LEU A 44 -10.09 4.32 1.95
CA LEU A 44 -10.08 4.98 3.26
C LEU A 44 -8.75 4.78 3.97
N ALA A 45 -8.20 3.56 4.01
CA ALA A 45 -6.89 3.29 4.60
C ALA A 45 -5.79 4.11 3.91
N GLY A 46 -5.80 4.18 2.58
CA GLY A 46 -4.90 5.02 1.79
C GLY A 46 -5.03 6.49 2.15
N SER A 47 -6.25 7.02 2.20
CA SER A 47 -6.52 8.43 2.52
C SER A 47 -6.10 8.78 3.95
N ILE A 48 -6.42 7.93 4.93
CA ILE A 48 -6.07 8.16 6.34
C ILE A 48 -4.56 8.08 6.53
N ALA A 49 -3.88 7.09 5.94
CA ALA A 49 -2.42 6.98 6.02
C ALA A 49 -1.72 8.18 5.38
N ARG A 50 -2.17 8.58 4.18
CA ARG A 50 -1.72 9.78 3.48
C ARG A 50 -1.83 11.01 4.37
N ASP A 51 -2.99 11.23 4.99
CA ASP A 51 -3.23 12.42 5.82
C ASP A 51 -2.52 12.36 7.17
N ALA A 52 -2.32 11.16 7.74
CA ALA A 52 -1.64 10.93 9.02
C ALA A 52 -0.13 11.22 8.97
N ARG A 53 0.49 11.21 7.78
CA ARG A 53 1.94 11.43 7.61
C ARG A 53 2.42 12.78 8.18
N ILE A 54 1.60 13.83 8.03
CA ILE A 54 1.92 15.19 8.51
C ILE A 54 1.77 15.29 10.03
N PRO A 55 0.60 14.99 10.65
CA PRO A 55 0.43 15.07 12.10
C PRO A 55 1.35 14.10 12.86
N ALA A 56 1.81 13.01 12.25
CA ALA A 56 2.86 12.17 12.82
C ALA A 56 4.15 12.94 13.14
N SER A 57 4.44 14.02 12.42
CA SER A 57 5.58 14.91 12.66
C SER A 57 5.31 16.10 13.58
N VAL A 58 4.04 16.39 13.90
CA VAL A 58 3.64 17.60 14.64
C VAL A 58 3.78 17.36 16.16
N PRO A 59 4.64 18.10 16.88
CA PRO A 59 4.84 17.90 18.32
C PRO A 59 3.61 18.18 19.20
N LEU A 60 2.68 19.01 18.70
CA LEU A 60 1.44 19.36 19.40
C LEU A 60 0.36 18.28 19.28
N VAL A 61 0.51 17.32 18.36
CA VAL A 61 -0.36 16.14 18.28
C VAL A 61 0.19 15.10 19.26
N VAL A 62 -0.39 15.02 20.45
CA VAL A 62 0.09 14.13 21.52
C VAL A 62 -0.65 12.79 21.44
N THR A 63 0.10 11.72 21.18
CA THR A 63 -0.38 10.32 21.13
C THR A 63 0.60 9.43 21.91
N ASN A 64 0.60 8.11 21.71
CA ASN A 64 1.39 7.18 22.52
C ASN A 64 2.90 7.21 22.22
N PHE A 65 3.29 7.67 21.02
CA PHE A 65 4.69 7.70 20.57
C PHE A 65 5.17 9.13 20.25
N PRO A 66 6.49 9.41 20.33
CA PRO A 66 7.01 10.73 20.00
C PRO A 66 6.88 11.05 18.50
N PRO A 67 6.89 12.34 18.10
CA PRO A 67 6.86 12.73 16.70
C PRO A 67 8.04 12.16 15.89
N THR A 68 7.80 11.89 14.60
CA THR A 68 8.81 11.40 13.65
C THR A 68 8.89 12.29 12.41
N ALA A 69 9.94 12.15 11.59
CA ALA A 69 10.02 12.83 10.31
C ALA A 69 8.87 12.38 9.38
N ILE A 70 8.45 13.25 8.46
CA ILE A 70 7.46 12.91 7.44
C ILE A 70 8.10 11.92 6.45
N PRO A 71 7.56 10.69 6.28
CA PRO A 71 8.14 9.70 5.40
C PRO A 71 7.88 10.03 3.92
N THR A 72 8.73 9.53 3.04
CA THR A 72 8.42 9.43 1.60
C THR A 72 7.29 8.44 1.40
N VAL A 73 6.26 8.82 0.65
CA VAL A 73 5.08 7.98 0.46
C VAL A 73 4.97 7.52 -0.99
N PHE A 74 4.80 6.23 -1.19
CA PHE A 74 4.45 5.65 -2.48
C PHE A 74 3.05 5.03 -2.42
N GLU A 75 2.23 5.32 -3.42
CA GLU A 75 0.98 4.59 -3.65
C GLU A 75 1.30 3.28 -4.37
N MET A 76 0.76 2.18 -3.85
CA MET A 76 0.81 0.88 -4.49
C MET A 76 -0.22 0.80 -5.62
N ASP A 77 0.09 0.00 -6.64
CA ASP A 77 -0.81 -0.34 -7.73
C ASP A 77 -2.16 -0.85 -7.20
N THR A 78 -3.24 -0.52 -7.89
CA THR A 78 -4.59 -1.01 -7.56
C THR A 78 -4.77 -2.45 -8.02
N GLU A 79 -5.80 -3.13 -7.52
CA GLU A 79 -6.13 -4.50 -7.97
C GLU A 79 -6.25 -4.57 -9.51
N LEU A 80 -5.46 -5.46 -10.12
CA LEU A 80 -5.35 -5.65 -11.58
C LEU A 80 -4.91 -4.39 -12.37
N GLY A 81 -4.39 -3.37 -11.70
CA GLY A 81 -3.94 -2.12 -12.32
C GLY A 81 -5.06 -1.16 -12.75
N ASN A 82 -6.28 -1.37 -12.25
CA ASN A 82 -7.43 -0.55 -12.61
C ASN A 82 -7.25 0.92 -12.19
N HIS A 83 -7.38 1.84 -13.14
CA HIS A 83 -7.20 3.29 -12.92
C HIS A 83 -5.82 3.68 -12.35
N PHE A 84 -4.80 2.85 -12.56
CA PHE A 84 -3.46 3.11 -12.06
C PHE A 84 -2.43 3.02 -13.19
N GLU A 85 -1.74 4.13 -13.43
CA GLU A 85 -0.60 4.21 -14.35
C GLU A 85 0.69 4.38 -13.53
N PRO A 86 1.54 3.35 -13.39
CA PRO A 86 2.73 3.42 -12.57
C PRO A 86 3.72 4.48 -13.07
N GLU A 87 4.34 5.21 -12.13
CA GLU A 87 5.51 6.06 -12.43
C GLU A 87 6.80 5.24 -12.35
N PHE A 88 6.82 4.25 -11.46
CA PHE A 88 7.97 3.41 -11.19
C PHE A 88 7.58 1.94 -11.22
N TYR A 89 8.51 1.11 -11.69
CA TYR A 89 8.36 -0.34 -11.75
C TYR A 89 9.50 -0.98 -10.96
N VAL A 90 9.17 -1.87 -10.03
CA VAL A 90 10.14 -2.67 -9.28
C VAL A 90 10.14 -4.10 -9.84
N ASP A 91 11.31 -4.60 -10.24
CA ASP A 91 11.44 -5.99 -10.69
C ASP A 91 11.34 -6.95 -9.49
N VAL A 92 10.23 -7.67 -9.43
CA VAL A 92 9.94 -8.64 -8.36
C VAL A 92 10.13 -10.09 -8.81
N THR A 93 10.75 -10.31 -9.98
CA THR A 93 10.91 -11.65 -10.57
C THR A 93 11.55 -12.64 -9.60
N ARG A 94 12.61 -12.23 -8.89
CA ARG A 94 13.35 -13.11 -7.98
C ARG A 94 12.59 -13.48 -6.70
N VAL A 95 11.56 -12.72 -6.35
CA VAL A 95 10.79 -12.89 -5.09
C VAL A 95 9.34 -13.33 -5.35
N MET A 96 8.96 -13.55 -6.61
CA MET A 96 7.60 -13.89 -6.99
C MET A 96 7.11 -15.22 -6.36
N GLU A 97 7.99 -16.20 -6.22
CA GLU A 97 7.67 -17.46 -5.53
C GLU A 97 7.34 -17.23 -4.05
N THR A 98 8.13 -16.39 -3.37
CA THR A 98 7.89 -16.00 -1.98
C THR A 98 6.56 -15.26 -1.85
N LYS A 99 6.29 -14.29 -2.74
CA LYS A 99 5.03 -13.54 -2.77
C LYS A 99 3.82 -14.45 -2.96
N THR A 100 3.91 -15.39 -3.90
CA THR A 100 2.89 -16.41 -4.15
C THR A 100 2.62 -17.24 -2.89
N ALA A 101 3.67 -17.75 -2.24
CA ALA A 101 3.54 -18.56 -1.02
C ALA A 101 2.92 -17.77 0.15
N MET A 102 3.29 -16.49 0.31
CA MET A 102 2.70 -15.61 1.32
C MET A 102 1.19 -15.45 1.07
N LEU A 103 0.79 -15.14 -0.17
CA LEU A 103 -0.63 -15.00 -0.53
C LEU A 103 -1.40 -16.30 -0.33
N SER A 104 -0.87 -17.45 -0.77
CA SER A 104 -1.50 -18.76 -0.58
C SER A 104 -1.68 -19.17 0.89
N SER A 105 -1.03 -18.49 1.83
CA SER A 105 -1.23 -18.73 3.26
C SER A 105 -2.62 -18.27 3.76
N HIS A 106 -3.30 -17.37 3.02
CA HIS A 106 -4.62 -16.84 3.35
C HIS A 106 -5.76 -17.73 2.85
N LYS A 107 -5.79 -18.99 3.31
CA LYS A 107 -6.70 -20.04 2.80
C LYS A 107 -8.18 -19.67 2.84
N SER A 108 -8.63 -18.99 3.90
CA SER A 108 -10.03 -18.56 4.03
C SER A 108 -10.41 -17.53 2.97
N GLN A 109 -9.50 -16.61 2.66
CA GLN A 109 -9.72 -15.59 1.64
C GLN A 109 -9.72 -16.19 0.23
N ALA A 110 -8.88 -17.19 -0.03
CA ALA A 110 -8.84 -17.85 -1.33
C ALA A 110 -10.16 -18.58 -1.59
N ALA A 111 -10.67 -19.30 -0.58
CA ALA A 111 -11.96 -19.98 -0.66
C ALA A 111 -13.13 -19.01 -0.84
N TRP A 112 -13.13 -17.88 -0.13
CA TRP A 112 -14.16 -16.85 -0.26
C TRP A 112 -14.15 -16.18 -1.64
N MET A 113 -12.97 -15.77 -2.14
CA MET A 113 -12.82 -15.17 -3.47
C MET A 113 -13.27 -16.13 -4.56
N MET A 114 -12.91 -17.41 -4.46
CA MET A 114 -13.36 -18.43 -5.40
C MET A 114 -14.88 -18.58 -5.37
N HIS A 115 -15.49 -18.54 -4.18
CA HIS A 115 -16.94 -18.66 -4.03
C HIS A 115 -17.71 -17.45 -4.61
N VAL A 116 -17.23 -16.23 -4.36
CA VAL A 116 -17.93 -15.00 -4.73
C VAL A 116 -17.62 -14.55 -6.16
N PHE A 117 -16.35 -14.65 -6.57
CA PHE A 117 -15.86 -14.08 -7.83
C PHE A 117 -15.36 -15.12 -8.83
N GLY A 118 -15.23 -16.39 -8.43
CA GLY A 118 -14.74 -17.46 -9.31
C GLY A 118 -13.26 -17.33 -9.67
N THR A 119 -12.48 -16.61 -8.87
CA THR A 119 -11.04 -16.39 -9.06
C THR A 119 -10.30 -16.49 -7.74
N GLU A 120 -8.97 -16.67 -7.79
CA GLU A 120 -8.09 -16.56 -6.64
C GLU A 120 -7.29 -15.26 -6.72
N PHE A 121 -7.07 -14.57 -5.59
CA PHE A 121 -6.22 -13.37 -5.57
C PHE A 121 -4.78 -13.66 -6.05
N THR A 122 -4.32 -14.92 -5.93
CA THR A 122 -3.00 -15.34 -6.43
C THR A 122 -2.95 -15.26 -7.96
N GLU A 123 -4.03 -15.67 -8.65
CA GLU A 123 -4.14 -15.57 -10.10
C GLU A 123 -4.11 -14.10 -10.54
N ASN A 124 -4.92 -13.25 -9.91
CA ASN A 124 -4.95 -11.82 -10.19
C ASN A 124 -3.58 -11.17 -10.00
N MET A 125 -2.90 -11.50 -8.90
CA MET A 125 -1.56 -11.01 -8.59
C MET A 125 -0.52 -11.44 -9.64
N LEU A 126 -0.60 -12.69 -10.12
CA LEU A 126 0.27 -13.18 -11.20
C LEU A 126 -0.02 -12.45 -12.52
N ILE A 127 -1.29 -12.27 -12.88
CA ILE A 127 -1.72 -11.54 -14.08
C ILE A 127 -1.16 -10.12 -14.05
N GLN A 128 -1.42 -9.39 -12.96
CA GLN A 128 -0.94 -8.02 -12.79
C GLN A 128 0.59 -7.95 -12.82
N GLY A 129 1.26 -8.84 -12.08
CA GLY A 129 2.72 -8.89 -12.05
C GLY A 129 3.34 -9.13 -13.43
N ARG A 130 2.75 -10.03 -14.23
CA ARG A 130 3.18 -10.27 -15.62
C ARG A 130 2.92 -9.07 -16.52
N PHE A 131 1.74 -8.46 -16.40
CA PHE A 131 1.37 -7.29 -17.19
C PHE A 131 2.32 -6.12 -16.94
N ARG A 132 2.57 -5.76 -15.68
CA ARG A 132 3.56 -4.74 -15.32
C ARG A 132 4.98 -5.17 -15.70
N GLY A 133 5.31 -6.46 -15.59
CA GLY A 133 6.59 -7.00 -16.03
C GLY A 133 6.85 -6.74 -17.52
N ALA A 134 5.84 -6.94 -18.37
CA ALA A 134 5.92 -6.65 -19.80
C ALA A 134 6.17 -5.16 -20.07
N GLN A 135 5.55 -4.25 -19.30
CA GLN A 135 5.81 -2.81 -19.40
C GLN A 135 7.24 -2.43 -18.97
N ALA A 136 7.82 -3.18 -18.03
CA ALA A 136 9.13 -2.92 -17.44
C ALA A 136 10.27 -3.81 -18.00
N CYS A 137 10.05 -4.53 -19.10
CA CYS A 137 11.02 -5.45 -19.69
C CYS A 137 11.59 -6.48 -18.69
N THR A 138 10.73 -7.04 -17.85
CA THR A 138 11.06 -8.07 -16.87
C THR A 138 9.99 -9.17 -16.84
N GLN A 139 10.25 -10.27 -16.13
CA GLN A 139 9.29 -11.36 -16.03
C GLN A 139 8.08 -10.95 -15.18
N TYR A 140 8.33 -10.29 -14.05
CA TYR A 140 7.30 -9.75 -13.16
C TYR A 140 7.73 -8.40 -12.60
N ALA A 141 6.79 -7.44 -12.50
CA ALA A 141 7.03 -6.17 -11.84
C ALA A 141 5.84 -5.75 -10.96
N GLU A 142 6.11 -4.88 -10.00
CA GLU A 142 5.09 -4.13 -9.25
C GLU A 142 5.18 -2.64 -9.60
N GLY A 143 4.02 -2.00 -9.71
CA GLY A 143 3.90 -0.58 -10.04
C GLY A 143 3.74 0.30 -8.80
N PHE A 144 4.38 1.47 -8.81
CA PHE A 144 4.27 2.45 -7.75
C PHE A 144 4.15 3.87 -8.32
N LYS A 145 3.50 4.75 -7.56
CA LYS A 145 3.49 6.20 -7.80
C LYS A 145 4.07 6.92 -6.60
N LEU A 146 4.88 7.95 -6.84
CA LEU A 146 5.34 8.80 -5.74
C LEU A 146 4.23 9.79 -5.37
N LEU A 147 4.04 10.02 -4.08
CA LEU A 147 3.11 11.02 -3.61
C LEU A 147 3.68 12.43 -3.85
N HIS A 148 3.15 13.14 -4.85
CA HIS A 148 3.61 14.49 -5.23
C HIS A 148 3.00 15.64 -4.41
N ASP A 149 2.50 15.35 -3.22
CA ASP A 149 1.92 16.37 -2.34
C ASP A 149 2.97 17.09 -1.51
N TRP A 150 2.71 18.36 -1.19
CA TRP A 150 3.51 19.09 -0.21
C TRP A 150 3.26 18.55 1.22
N PRO A 151 4.29 18.38 2.06
CA PRO A 151 5.71 18.53 1.76
C PRO A 151 6.23 17.33 0.97
N TYR A 152 6.93 17.62 -0.12
CA TYR A 152 7.59 16.60 -0.93
C TYR A 152 8.79 16.03 -0.17
N THR A 153 8.83 14.72 -0.01
CA THR A 153 9.84 14.03 0.80
C THR A 153 10.46 12.92 -0.04
N GLY A 154 11.79 12.93 -0.18
CA GLY A 154 12.55 11.92 -0.92
C GLY A 154 12.25 11.84 -2.43
N ASP A 155 12.59 10.72 -3.05
CA ASP A 155 12.35 10.44 -4.46
C ASP A 155 12.43 8.94 -4.78
N ALA A 156 12.32 8.60 -6.07
CA ALA A 156 12.31 7.25 -6.59
C ALA A 156 13.54 6.39 -6.23
N ARG A 157 14.66 6.98 -5.82
CA ARG A 157 15.87 6.24 -5.40
C ARG A 157 15.66 5.41 -4.14
N LEU A 158 14.56 5.65 -3.42
CA LEU A 158 14.15 4.86 -2.26
C LEU A 158 13.45 3.55 -2.65
N LEU A 159 13.12 3.36 -3.93
CA LEU A 159 12.70 2.06 -4.47
C LEU A 159 13.92 1.30 -5.02
N PRO A 160 13.95 -0.04 -4.93
CA PRO A 160 15.00 -0.86 -5.52
C PRO A 160 14.77 -1.01 -7.04
N LEU A 161 14.87 0.11 -7.76
CA LEU A 161 14.75 0.16 -9.21
C LEU A 161 15.97 -0.54 -9.86
N LYS A 162 15.78 -1.05 -11.08
CA LYS A 162 16.84 -1.71 -11.87
C LYS A 162 17.98 -0.76 -12.23
#